data_AF-A0A1M6VQR7-F1
#
_entry.id   AF-A0A1M6VQR7-F1
#
_cell.length_a   1.000
_cell.length_b   1.000
_cell.length_c   1.000
_cell.angle_alpha   90.00
_cell.angle_beta   90.00
_cell.angle_gamma   90.00
#
_symmetry.space_group_name_H-M   'P 1'
#
loop_
_entity.id
_entity.type
_entity.pdbx_description
1 polymer ?
#
loop_
_entity_poly.entity_id
_entity_poly.type
_entity_poly.pdbx_seq_one_letter_code
_entity_poly.pdbx_strand_id
1 'polypeptide(L)'
;MAKNRAVAATVDGTGRLTELKFHTDAYRSMAPAELSAAIVEVVGRAQRQMAERVSKAYEAFMPEGIDGEAAMRGDLDPEETLRRMGVSLDDLK
;
A
#
# COMPACT_ATOMS: atom_id res chain seq x y z
N MET A 1 22.69 -13.27 -0.94
CA MET A 1 21.98 -12.60 0.17
C MET A 1 22.66 -11.24 0.44
N ALA A 2 22.24 -10.14 -0.21
CA ALA A 2 22.67 -8.74 0.12
C ALA A 2 22.07 -7.65 -0.79
N LYS A 3 21.55 -7.98 -1.98
CA LYS A 3 21.12 -7.00 -3.00
C LYS A 3 20.05 -6.01 -2.50
N ASN A 4 19.09 -6.50 -1.70
CA ASN A 4 17.99 -5.69 -1.17
C ASN A 4 18.38 -4.79 0.01
N ARG A 5 19.65 -4.78 0.44
CA ARG A 5 20.18 -3.84 1.46
C ARG A 5 20.87 -2.62 0.84
N ALA A 6 21.02 -2.58 -0.49
CA ALA A 6 21.66 -1.46 -1.16
C ALA A 6 20.77 -0.21 -1.23
N VAL A 7 19.44 -0.39 -1.21
CA VAL A 7 18.46 0.69 -1.39
C VAL A 7 17.35 0.57 -0.35
N ALA A 8 16.92 1.70 0.21
CA ALA A 8 15.72 1.82 1.03
C ALA A 8 14.78 2.91 0.46
N ALA A 9 13.48 2.71 0.64
CA ALA A 9 12.45 3.66 0.24
C ALA A 9 11.58 4.01 1.45
N THR A 10 11.24 5.29 1.57
CA THR A 10 10.30 5.82 2.57
C THR A 10 9.06 6.33 1.85
N VAL A 11 7.88 6.01 2.39
CA VAL A 11 6.60 6.51 1.88
C VAL A 11 5.88 7.29 2.98
N ASP A 12 5.08 8.27 2.59
CA ASP A 12 4.14 8.94 3.50
C ASP A 12 2.90 8.08 3.77
N GLY A 13 1.98 8.59 4.60
CA GLY A 13 0.74 7.90 4.97
C GLY A 13 -0.22 7.62 3.81
N THR A 14 0.01 8.22 2.64
CA THR A 14 -0.77 7.96 1.41
C THR A 14 -0.10 6.94 0.49
N GLY A 15 1.08 6.44 0.87
CA GLY A 15 1.88 5.53 0.04
C GLY A 15 2.70 6.24 -1.05
N ARG A 16 2.83 7.58 -0.99
CA ARG A 16 3.69 8.32 -1.93
C ARG A 16 5.14 8.22 -1.49
N LEU A 17 6.04 7.96 -2.43
CA LEU A 17 7.49 7.94 -2.18
C LEU A 17 7.97 9.33 -1.78
N THR A 18 8.58 9.44 -0.60
CA THR A 18 9.15 10.68 -0.07
C THR A 18 10.67 10.66 0.00
N GLU A 19 11.27 9.47 0.09
CA GLU A 19 12.73 9.31 0.15
C GLU A 19 13.16 8.02 -0.54
N LEU A 20 14.28 8.08 -1.25
CA LEU A 20 15.02 6.93 -1.75
C LEU A 20 16.48 7.06 -1.32
N LYS A 21 17.00 6.07 -0.57
CA LYS A 21 18.33 6.09 0.01
C LYS A 21 19.17 4.92 -0.48
N PHE A 22 20.36 5.21 -0.98
CA PHE A 22 21.38 4.20 -1.31
C PHE A 22 22.34 4.06 -0.14
N HIS A 23 22.42 2.87 0.44
CA HIS A 23 23.22 2.61 1.65
C HIS A 23 24.70 2.35 1.35
N THR A 24 25.02 1.95 0.12
CA THR A 24 26.37 1.60 -0.32
C THR A 24 26.52 1.94 -1.80
N ASP A 25 27.75 1.97 -2.31
CA ASP A 25 28.04 2.12 -3.74
C ASP A 25 27.81 0.84 -4.57
N ALA A 26 27.27 -0.23 -3.97
CA ALA A 26 27.00 -1.49 -4.69
C ALA A 26 26.06 -1.33 -5.89
N TYR A 27 25.23 -0.27 -5.92
CA TYR A 27 24.39 0.04 -7.08
C TYR A 27 25.21 0.37 -8.34
N ARG A 28 26.45 0.83 -8.19
CA ARG A 28 27.32 1.22 -9.33
C ARG A 28 27.80 0.03 -10.14
N SER A 29 27.90 -1.15 -9.52
CA SER A 29 28.29 -2.39 -10.19
C SER A 29 27.10 -3.24 -10.65
N MET A 30 25.87 -2.79 -10.38
CA MET A 30 24.66 -3.47 -10.85
C MET A 30 24.41 -3.20 -12.33
N ALA A 31 23.89 -4.20 -13.04
CA ALA A 31 23.32 -3.97 -14.35
C ALA A 31 22.12 -2.98 -14.24
N PRO A 32 21.89 -2.09 -15.21
CA PRO A 32 20.80 -1.11 -15.13
C PRO A 32 19.42 -1.74 -14.89
N ALA A 33 19.14 -2.87 -15.53
CA ALA A 33 17.88 -3.60 -15.35
C ALA A 33 17.74 -4.18 -13.93
N GLU A 34 18.85 -4.65 -13.35
CA GLU A 34 18.86 -5.19 -11.99
C GLU A 34 18.62 -4.09 -10.96
N LEU A 35 19.25 -2.92 -11.15
CA LEU A 35 19.03 -1.76 -10.28
C LEU A 35 17.59 -1.27 -10.36
N SER A 36 17.03 -1.17 -11.56
CA SER A 36 15.63 -0.78 -11.76
C SER A 36 14.68 -1.74 -11.04
N ALA A 37 14.88 -3.06 -11.20
CA ALA A 37 14.07 -4.07 -10.53
C ALA A 37 14.17 -3.95 -8.99
N ALA A 38 15.38 -3.75 -8.46
CA ALA A 38 15.58 -3.59 -7.03
C ALA A 38 14.86 -2.34 -6.46
N ILE A 39 14.90 -1.22 -7.19
CA ILE A 39 14.20 0.01 -6.78
C ILE A 39 12.68 -0.24 -6.77
N VAL A 40 12.13 -0.79 -7.85
CA VAL A 40 10.68 -1.08 -7.96
C VAL A 40 10.23 -2.03 -6.85
N GLU A 41 11.02 -3.07 -6.55
CA GLU A 41 10.72 -4.02 -5.48
C GLU A 41 10.66 -3.32 -4.10
N VAL A 42 11.66 -2.51 -3.78
CA VAL A 42 11.77 -1.82 -2.49
C VAL A 42 10.66 -0.78 -2.31
N VAL A 43 10.36 0.00 -3.35
CA VAL A 43 9.26 0.98 -3.33
C VAL A 43 7.92 0.27 -3.18
N GLY A 44 7.64 -0.75 -3.99
CA GLY A 44 6.39 -1.50 -3.92
C GLY A 44 6.22 -2.20 -2.57
N ARG A 45 7.31 -2.68 -1.95
CA ARG A 45 7.28 -3.21 -0.59
C ARG A 45 6.91 -2.15 0.44
N ALA A 46 7.52 -0.96 0.38
CA ALA A 46 7.22 0.14 1.30
C ALA A 46 5.73 0.56 1.21
N GLN A 47 5.20 0.63 -0.01
CA GLN A 47 3.79 0.94 -0.26
C GLN A 47 2.83 -0.10 0.33
N ARG A 48 3.08 -1.40 0.08
CA ARG A 48 2.27 -2.48 0.67
C ARG A 48 2.30 -2.45 2.20
N GLN A 49 3.48 -2.27 2.79
CA GLN A 49 3.59 -2.14 4.25
C GLN A 49 2.84 -0.93 4.80
N MET A 50 2.78 0.18 4.06
CA MET A 50 1.97 1.33 4.48
C MET A 50 0.48 1.03 4.37
N ALA A 51 0.03 0.42 3.27
CA ALA A 51 -1.37 0.01 3.13
C ALA A 51 -1.82 -0.92 4.27
N GLU A 52 -1.00 -1.91 4.63
CA GLU A 52 -1.26 -2.79 5.79
C GLU A 52 -1.34 -2.01 7.11
N ARG A 53 -0.46 -1.04 7.34
CA ARG A 53 -0.49 -0.19 8.55
C ARG A 53 -1.73 0.67 8.61
N VAL A 54 -2.12 1.28 7.49
CA VAL A 54 -3.34 2.08 7.38
C VAL A 54 -4.55 1.18 7.64
N SER A 55 -4.65 0.02 6.98
CA SER A 55 -5.73 -0.94 7.20
C SER A 55 -5.89 -1.31 8.68
N LYS A 56 -4.78 -1.62 9.37
CA LYS A 56 -4.81 -1.92 10.81
C LYS A 56 -5.22 -0.74 11.68
N ALA A 57 -4.80 0.49 11.32
CA ALA A 57 -5.17 1.68 12.07
C ALA A 57 -6.67 2.01 11.94
N TYR A 58 -7.27 1.67 10.80
CA TYR A 58 -8.70 1.90 10.52
C TYR A 58 -9.60 0.71 10.86
N GLU A 59 -9.04 -0.46 11.18
CA GLU A 59 -9.79 -1.68 11.53
C GLU A 59 -10.82 -1.43 12.65
N ALA A 60 -10.45 -0.67 13.68
CA ALA A 60 -11.34 -0.33 14.80
C ALA A 60 -12.51 0.61 14.42
N PHE A 61 -12.43 1.27 13.26
CA PHE A 61 -13.45 2.20 12.76
C PHE A 61 -14.23 1.62 11.57
N MET A 62 -13.84 0.44 11.08
CA MET A 62 -14.54 -0.25 9.99
C MET A 62 -15.83 -0.89 10.54
N PRO A 63 -16.97 -0.71 9.85
CA PRO A 63 -18.16 -1.48 10.14
C PRO A 63 -17.87 -2.98 10.06
N GLU A 64 -18.46 -3.76 10.96
CA GLU A 64 -18.32 -5.21 10.93
C GLU A 64 -18.71 -5.78 9.57
N GLY A 65 -17.88 -6.67 9.02
CA GLY A 65 -18.13 -7.32 7.73
C GLY A 65 -17.69 -6.56 6.47
N ILE A 66 -16.99 -5.43 6.62
CA ILE A 66 -16.27 -4.77 5.52
C ILE A 66 -14.80 -5.18 5.54
N ASP A 67 -14.30 -5.67 4.41
CA ASP A 67 -12.87 -5.89 4.20
C ASP A 67 -12.20 -4.54 3.91
N GLY A 68 -11.48 -4.01 4.91
CA GLY A 68 -10.79 -2.74 4.80
C GLY A 68 -9.67 -2.71 3.77
N GLU A 69 -9.05 -3.86 3.48
CA GLU A 69 -8.02 -3.97 2.45
C GLU A 69 -8.65 -3.93 1.05
N ALA A 70 -9.80 -4.58 0.86
CA ALA A 70 -10.59 -4.45 -0.37
C ALA A 70 -11.12 -3.01 -0.55
N ALA A 71 -11.56 -2.36 0.53
CA ALA A 71 -12.00 -0.97 0.54
C ALA A 71 -10.93 -0.01 0.03
N MET A 72 -9.71 -0.13 0.55
CA MET A 72 -8.59 0.74 0.17
C MET A 72 -8.11 0.49 -1.26
N ARG A 73 -8.31 -0.72 -1.79
CA ARG A 73 -8.02 -1.06 -3.19
C ARG A 73 -9.12 -0.64 -4.16
N GLY A 74 -10.30 -0.29 -3.66
CA GLY A 74 -11.48 -0.02 -4.49
C GLY A 74 -12.15 -1.29 -5.02
N ASP A 75 -11.84 -2.44 -4.43
CA ASP A 75 -12.36 -3.77 -4.80
C ASP A 75 -13.72 -4.07 -4.12
N LEU A 76 -14.35 -3.07 -3.48
CA LEU A 76 -15.68 -3.23 -2.86
C LEU A 76 -16.79 -3.08 -3.89
N ASP A 77 -17.80 -3.94 -3.76
CA ASP A 77 -19.10 -3.71 -4.37
C ASP A 77 -19.85 -2.61 -3.56
N PRO A 78 -20.09 -1.42 -4.14
CA PRO A 78 -20.72 -0.32 -3.42
C PRO A 78 -22.15 -0.67 -2.95
N GLU A 79 -22.94 -1.38 -3.78
CA GLU A 79 -24.34 -1.69 -3.45
C GLU A 79 -24.43 -2.64 -2.27
N GLU A 80 -23.61 -3.69 -2.26
CA GLU A 80 -23.54 -4.64 -1.15
C GLU A 80 -23.02 -3.97 0.13
N THR A 81 -22.05 -3.06 -0.01
CA THR A 81 -21.49 -2.31 1.13
C THR A 81 -22.55 -1.41 1.76
N LEU A 82 -23.30 -0.64 0.96
CA LEU A 82 -24.39 0.22 1.41
C LEU A 82 -25.49 -0.57 2.12
N ARG A 83 -25.91 -1.70 1.54
CA ARG A 83 -26.90 -2.61 2.14
C ARG A 83 -26.46 -3.10 3.52
N ARG A 84 -25.18 -3.48 3.68
CA ARG A 84 -24.61 -3.93 4.97
C ARG A 84 -24.53 -2.83 6.02
N MET A 85 -24.34 -1.58 5.60
CA MET A 85 -24.34 -0.42 6.50
C MET A 85 -25.75 -0.02 6.96
N GLY A 86 -26.79 -0.74 6.54
CA GLY A 86 -28.19 -0.45 6.87
C GLY A 86 -28.72 0.81 6.19
N VAL A 87 -28.03 1.29 5.14
CA VAL A 87 -28.43 2.45 4.34
C VAL A 87 -29.15 1.92 3.10
N SER A 88 -30.45 2.19 2.98
CA SER A 88 -31.20 1.90 1.75
C SER A 88 -31.10 3.09 0.80
N LEU A 89 -30.74 2.83 -0.47
CA LEU A 89 -30.77 3.87 -1.52
C LEU A 89 -32.20 4.39 -1.79
N ASP A 90 -33.22 3.66 -1.36
CA ASP A 90 -34.61 4.11 -1.46
C ASP A 90 -34.97 5.21 -0.45
N ASP A 91 -34.18 5.40 0.61
CA ASP A 91 -34.38 6.44 1.63
C ASP A 91 -33.84 7.83 1.18
N LEU A 92 -33.18 7.90 0.02
CA LEU A 92 -32.56 9.11 -0.55
C LEU A 92 -33.44 9.81 -1.60
N LYS A 93 -34.70 9.40 -1.77
CA LYS A 93 -35.69 10.04 -2.65
C LYS A 93 -36.52 11.09 -1.89
#